data_AF-N9K3Z1-F1
#
_entry.id   AF-N9K3Z1-F1
#
_cell.length_a   1.000
_cell.length_b   1.000
_cell.length_c   1.000
_cell.angle_alpha   90.00
_cell.angle_beta   90.00
_cell.angle_gamma   90.00
#
_symmetry.space_group_name_H-M   'P 1'
#
loop_
_entity.id
_entity.type
_entity.pdbx_description
1 polymer ?
#
loop_
_entity_poly.entity_id
_entity_poly.type
_entity_poly.pdbx_seq_one_letter_code
_entity_poly.pdbx_strand_id
1 'polypeptide(L)'
;MVLIMGIKYCQSCKKPMKSSDSECRTCGEKYKGSFFLPIAIIIALVVLLVGYGWWSYEQKQIEEENVLKAKISAYTIELGKLDIPNNDAQFIATLRYAEIKDLKKSDFSTLKTQVRAFEDQQKLTNNVMRLALAQPISELQKIKREVDQEKYSACLEAGRMLYSLSMGAFIEGMLTFLSNDKGADDKITYLFTKSIVQGKEANKVINECESRIPN
;
A
#
# COMPACT_ATOMS: atom_id res chain seq x y z
N MET A 1 -26.09 54.66 1.48
CA MET A 1 -26.39 54.64 0.02
C MET A 1 -27.78 54.03 -0.17
N VAL A 2 -28.65 54.65 -0.97
CA VAL A 2 -29.84 53.98 -1.54
C VAL A 2 -29.62 54.05 -3.05
N LEU A 3 -29.27 52.92 -3.66
CA LEU A 3 -29.20 52.81 -5.12
C LEU A 3 -30.57 52.42 -5.62
N ILE A 4 -31.35 53.40 -6.06
CA ILE A 4 -32.50 53.18 -6.91
C ILE A 4 -32.09 53.71 -8.28
N MET A 5 -31.87 52.81 -9.24
CA MET A 5 -31.64 53.12 -10.65
C MET A 5 -30.47 54.10 -10.95
N GLY A 6 -29.22 53.73 -10.64
CA GLY A 6 -28.02 54.29 -11.27
C GLY A 6 -27.60 55.75 -10.94
N ILE A 7 -28.37 56.47 -10.13
CA ILE A 7 -28.06 57.85 -9.72
C ILE A 7 -27.43 57.86 -8.32
N LYS A 8 -26.23 58.46 -8.18
CA LYS A 8 -25.58 58.66 -6.87
C LYS A 8 -26.23 59.85 -6.16
N TYR A 9 -26.62 59.68 -4.90
CA TYR A 9 -27.11 60.77 -4.06
C TYR A 9 -26.09 61.08 -2.97
N CYS A 10 -25.87 62.37 -2.71
CA CYS A 10 -25.11 62.80 -1.52
C CYS A 10 -25.89 62.43 -0.25
N GLN A 11 -25.25 61.74 0.69
CA GLN A 11 -25.91 61.27 1.92
C GLN A 11 -26.37 62.42 2.83
N SER A 12 -25.64 63.54 2.83
CA SER A 12 -25.91 64.69 3.71
C SER A 12 -26.98 65.63 3.13
N CYS A 13 -26.98 65.88 1.81
CA CYS A 13 -27.91 66.83 1.19
C CYS A 13 -28.99 66.19 0.29
N LYS A 14 -29.00 64.86 0.13
CA LYS A 14 -29.94 64.09 -0.71
C LYS A 14 -30.06 64.56 -2.17
N LYS A 15 -29.11 65.35 -2.68
CA LYS A 15 -29.09 65.82 -4.06
C LYS A 15 -28.40 64.82 -5.00
N PRO A 16 -28.84 64.72 -6.27
CA PRO A 16 -28.20 63.87 -7.26
C PRO A 16 -26.81 64.40 -7.61
N MET A 17 -25.83 63.51 -7.69
CA MET A 17 -24.44 63.80 -8.05
C MET A 17 -24.08 63.10 -9.37
N LYS A 18 -23.22 63.73 -10.17
CA LYS A 18 -22.62 63.08 -11.34
C LYS A 18 -21.72 61.94 -10.89
N SER A 19 -21.66 60.87 -11.69
CA SER A 19 -20.93 59.64 -11.36
C SER A 19 -19.42 59.84 -11.17
N SER A 20 -18.85 60.89 -11.79
CA SER A 20 -17.43 61.27 -11.80
C SER A 20 -16.99 62.19 -10.66
N ASP A 21 -17.91 62.82 -9.93
CA ASP A 21 -17.56 63.83 -8.94
C ASP A 21 -17.17 63.16 -7.61
N SER A 22 -15.96 63.46 -7.12
CA SER A 22 -15.44 62.99 -5.83
C SER A 22 -15.84 63.88 -4.65
N GLU A 23 -16.50 65.01 -4.91
CA GLU A 23 -16.93 65.98 -3.90
C GLU A 23 -18.33 66.49 -4.22
N CYS A 24 -19.17 66.67 -3.20
CA CYS A 24 -20.48 67.27 -3.43
C CYS A 24 -20.34 68.78 -3.66
N ARG A 25 -20.72 69.27 -4.85
CA ARG A 25 -20.72 70.71 -5.19
C ARG A 25 -21.52 71.59 -4.22
N THR A 26 -22.50 71.04 -3.51
CA THR A 26 -23.41 71.82 -2.64
C THR A 26 -22.94 71.89 -1.19
N CYS A 27 -22.40 70.80 -0.64
CA CYS A 27 -21.96 70.77 0.76
C CYS A 27 -20.43 70.65 0.93
N GLY A 28 -19.67 70.56 -0.16
CA GLY A 28 -18.20 70.44 -0.13
C GLY A 28 -17.69 69.12 0.47
N GLU A 29 -18.57 68.20 0.81
CA GLU A 29 -18.20 66.98 1.52
C GLU A 29 -17.54 66.00 0.56
N LYS A 30 -16.31 65.59 0.90
CA LYS A 30 -15.51 64.64 0.11
C LYS A 30 -16.13 63.26 0.21
N TYR A 31 -16.40 62.67 -0.95
CA TYR A 31 -16.84 61.28 -1.04
C TYR A 31 -15.67 60.35 -0.68
N LYS A 32 -15.69 59.79 0.53
CA LYS A 32 -14.84 58.63 0.89
C LYS A 32 -15.44 57.38 0.24
N GLY A 33 -15.07 57.12 -1.01
CA GLY A 33 -15.35 55.83 -1.65
C GLY A 33 -14.71 54.72 -0.81
N SER A 34 -15.53 53.89 -0.17
CA SER A 34 -15.05 52.79 0.66
C SER A 34 -14.46 51.70 -0.23
N PHE A 35 -13.19 51.86 -0.61
CA PHE A 35 -12.37 50.85 -1.28
C PHE A 35 -12.22 49.57 -0.44
N PHE A 36 -12.57 49.63 0.85
CA PHE A 36 -12.53 48.53 1.79
C PHE A 36 -13.50 47.40 1.45
N LEU A 37 -14.71 47.72 0.98
CA LEU A 37 -15.74 46.73 0.64
C LEU A 37 -15.32 45.78 -0.50
N PRO A 38 -14.85 46.25 -1.67
CA PRO A 38 -14.40 45.35 -2.73
C PRO A 38 -13.15 44.55 -2.34
N ILE A 39 -12.23 45.13 -1.56
CA ILE A 39 -11.04 44.43 -1.08
C ILE A 39 -11.42 43.28 -0.11
N ALA A 40 -12.35 43.53 0.82
CA ALA A 40 -12.81 42.50 1.75
C ALA A 40 -13.49 41.31 1.03
N ILE A 41 -14.26 41.58 -0.03
CA ILE A 41 -14.89 40.54 -0.85
C ILE A 41 -13.83 39.69 -1.56
N ILE A 42 -12.79 40.32 -2.13
CA ILE A 42 -11.70 39.60 -2.80
C ILE A 42 -10.95 38.71 -1.80
N ILE A 43 -10.64 39.21 -0.61
CA ILE A 43 -9.97 38.42 0.44
C ILE A 43 -10.84 37.22 0.84
N ALA A 44 -12.14 37.42 1.05
CA ALA A 44 -13.06 36.32 1.38
C ALA A 44 -13.10 35.24 0.29
N LEU A 45 -13.13 35.64 -0.99
CA LEU A 45 -13.07 34.71 -2.12
C LEU A 45 -11.74 33.93 -2.17
N VAL A 46 -10.62 34.60 -1.95
CA VAL A 46 -9.30 33.94 -1.91
C VAL A 46 -9.22 32.93 -0.77
N VAL A 47 -9.70 33.28 0.42
CA VAL A 47 -9.72 32.37 1.58
C VAL A 47 -10.61 31.15 1.31
N LEU A 48 -11.78 31.33 0.69
CA LEU A 48 -12.67 30.23 0.31
C LEU A 48 -12.02 29.29 -0.72
N LEU A 49 -11.34 29.84 -1.72
CA LEU A 49 -10.65 29.04 -2.74
C LEU A 49 -9.49 28.23 -2.16
N VAL A 50 -8.67 28.85 -1.30
CA VAL A 50 -7.54 28.16 -0.64
C VAL A 50 -8.05 27.09 0.33
N GLY A 51 -9.08 27.39 1.14
CA GLY A 51 -9.68 26.45 2.06
C GLY A 51 -10.30 25.24 1.35
N TYR A 52 -11.02 25.47 0.25
CA TYR A 52 -11.59 24.39 -0.56
C TYR A 52 -10.51 23.52 -1.21
N GLY A 53 -9.44 24.14 -1.72
CA GLY A 53 -8.29 23.41 -2.28
C GLY A 53 -7.62 22.50 -1.27
N TRP A 54 -7.37 22.98 -0.05
CA TRP A 54 -6.76 22.19 1.01
C TRP A 54 -7.66 21.03 1.47
N TRP A 55 -8.95 21.30 1.68
CA TRP A 55 -9.92 20.27 2.06
C TRP A 55 -10.07 19.19 0.99
N SER A 56 -10.10 19.57 -0.30
CA SER A 56 -10.15 18.61 -1.40
C SER A 56 -8.87 17.77 -1.51
N TYR A 57 -7.70 18.33 -1.18
CA TYR A 57 -6.45 17.59 -1.16
C TYR A 57 -6.41 16.57 -0.01
N GLU A 58 -6.87 16.97 1.18
CA GLU A 58 -6.94 16.10 2.36
C GLU A 58 -7.91 14.93 2.16
N GLN A 59 -9.08 15.19 1.55
CA GLN A 59 -10.03 14.13 1.18
C GLN A 59 -9.39 13.07 0.26
N LYS A 60 -8.61 13.49 -0.74
CA LYS A 60 -7.93 12.56 -1.66
C LYS A 60 -6.91 11.67 -0.95
N GLN A 61 -6.12 12.25 -0.03
CA GLN A 61 -5.14 11.48 0.76
C GLN A 61 -5.82 10.44 1.65
N ILE A 62 -6.91 10.82 2.32
CA ILE A 62 -7.70 9.92 3.15
C ILE A 62 -8.31 8.79 2.30
N GLU A 63 -8.83 9.09 1.12
CA GLU A 63 -9.39 8.11 0.21
C GLU A 63 -8.33 7.10 -0.26
N GLU A 64 -7.15 7.56 -0.67
CA GLU A 64 -6.04 6.69 -1.07
C GLU A 64 -5.56 5.78 0.07
N GLU A 65 -5.44 6.32 1.29
CA GLU A 65 -5.06 5.55 2.48
C GLU A 65 -6.12 4.50 2.83
N ASN A 66 -7.40 4.84 2.73
CA ASN A 66 -8.50 3.91 2.96
C ASN A 66 -8.54 2.80 1.91
N VAL A 67 -8.31 3.12 0.63
CA VAL A 67 -8.20 2.13 -0.45
C VAL A 67 -7.01 1.20 -0.21
N LEU A 68 -5.86 1.73 0.22
CA LEU A 68 -4.69 0.93 0.56
C LEU A 68 -4.97 -0.01 1.74
N LYS A 69 -5.57 0.50 2.83
CA LYS A 69 -5.99 -0.30 4.00
C LYS A 69 -6.99 -1.39 3.61
N ALA A 70 -7.94 -1.08 2.74
CA ALA A 70 -8.89 -2.05 2.21
C ALA A 70 -8.17 -3.16 1.43
N LYS A 71 -7.22 -2.82 0.54
CA LYS A 71 -6.40 -3.81 -0.20
C LYS A 71 -5.57 -4.69 0.74
N ILE A 72 -4.93 -4.11 1.76
CA ILE A 72 -4.17 -4.86 2.76
C ILE A 72 -5.10 -5.84 3.49
N SER A 73 -6.24 -5.37 4.00
CA SER A 73 -7.18 -6.24 4.74
C SER A 73 -7.76 -7.36 3.87
N ALA A 74 -8.11 -7.08 2.61
CA ALA A 74 -8.61 -8.07 1.67
C ALA A 74 -7.55 -9.16 1.43
N TYR A 75 -6.30 -8.75 1.24
CA TYR A 75 -5.22 -9.69 1.04
C TYR A 75 -4.86 -10.47 2.32
N THR A 76 -4.93 -9.86 3.50
CA THR A 76 -4.79 -10.58 4.78
C THR A 76 -5.82 -11.70 4.91
N ILE A 77 -7.07 -11.48 4.48
CA ILE A 77 -8.11 -12.52 4.45
C ILE A 77 -7.75 -13.63 3.45
N GLU A 78 -7.22 -13.29 2.28
CA GLU A 78 -6.76 -14.29 1.31
C GLU A 78 -5.61 -15.15 1.86
N LEU A 79 -4.63 -14.54 2.52
CA LEU A 79 -3.53 -15.25 3.17
C LEU A 79 -4.03 -16.10 4.34
N GLY A 80 -5.07 -15.67 5.07
CA GLY A 80 -5.72 -16.48 6.09
C GLY A 80 -6.30 -17.79 5.56
N LYS A 81 -6.79 -17.80 4.30
CA LYS A 81 -7.24 -19.04 3.63
C LYS A 81 -6.09 -20.01 3.32
N LEU A 82 -4.85 -19.51 3.32
CA LEU A 82 -3.64 -20.31 3.15
C LEU A 82 -3.06 -20.81 4.48
N ASP A 83 -3.83 -20.69 5.56
CA ASP A 83 -3.43 -21.06 6.92
C ASP A 83 -2.14 -20.35 7.37
N ILE A 84 -2.06 -19.06 7.03
CA ILE A 84 -1.01 -18.15 7.51
C ILE A 84 -1.55 -17.41 8.73
N PRO A 85 -0.81 -17.39 9.86
CA PRO A 85 -1.20 -16.65 11.06
C PRO A 85 -1.55 -15.19 10.76
N ASN A 86 -2.58 -14.66 11.43
CA ASN A 86 -3.11 -13.31 11.12
C ASN A 86 -2.05 -12.20 11.25
N ASN A 87 -1.18 -12.28 12.26
CA ASN A 87 -0.06 -11.36 12.44
C ASN A 87 0.91 -11.39 11.23
N ASP A 88 1.28 -12.57 10.77
CA ASP A 88 2.18 -12.74 9.62
C ASP A 88 1.48 -12.31 8.32
N ALA A 89 0.21 -12.68 8.16
CA ALA A 89 -0.61 -12.30 7.00
C ALA A 89 -0.77 -10.77 6.89
N GLN A 90 -1.01 -10.07 7.99
CA GLN A 90 -1.10 -8.61 8.01
C GLN A 90 0.25 -7.97 7.66
N PHE A 91 1.34 -8.51 8.20
CA PHE A 91 2.69 -8.01 7.92
C PHE A 91 3.10 -8.23 6.45
N ILE A 92 2.91 -9.44 5.93
CA ILE A 92 3.15 -9.79 4.51
C ILE A 92 2.30 -8.91 3.59
N ALA A 93 1.02 -8.69 3.93
CA ALA A 93 0.15 -7.83 3.13
C ALA A 93 0.61 -6.38 3.12
N THR A 94 1.08 -5.86 4.25
CA THR A 94 1.65 -4.52 4.35
C THR A 94 2.90 -4.40 3.49
N LEU A 95 3.80 -5.38 3.54
CA LEU A 95 5.02 -5.42 2.72
C LEU A 95 4.74 -5.50 1.22
N ARG A 96 3.73 -6.27 0.79
CA ARG A 96 3.33 -6.40 -0.63
C ARG A 96 2.93 -5.08 -1.28
N TYR A 97 2.30 -4.19 -0.51
CA TYR A 97 1.84 -2.88 -0.98
C TYR A 97 2.74 -1.72 -0.54
N ALA A 98 3.86 -2.01 0.13
CA ALA A 98 4.83 -0.99 0.50
C ALA A 98 5.50 -0.40 -0.75
N GLU A 99 5.90 0.88 -0.65
CA GLU A 99 6.65 1.55 -1.70
C GLU A 99 8.01 0.88 -1.94
N ILE A 100 8.37 0.73 -3.21
CA ILE A 100 9.63 0.14 -3.64
C ILE A 100 10.68 1.25 -3.70
N LYS A 101 11.50 1.41 -2.66
CA LYS A 101 12.52 2.47 -2.61
C LYS A 101 13.96 2.03 -2.90
N ASP A 102 14.30 0.75 -2.76
CA ASP A 102 15.72 0.30 -2.84
C ASP A 102 15.88 -1.12 -3.41
N LEU A 103 14.95 -1.56 -4.26
CA LEU A 103 14.89 -2.94 -4.71
C LEU A 103 15.72 -3.14 -5.98
N LYS A 104 16.75 -3.99 -5.93
CA LYS A 104 17.65 -4.22 -7.06
C LYS A 104 17.26 -5.50 -7.80
N LYS A 105 17.48 -5.52 -9.13
CA LYS A 105 17.32 -6.74 -9.95
C LYS A 105 18.18 -7.91 -9.44
N SER A 106 19.34 -7.63 -8.83
CA SER A 106 20.20 -8.64 -8.19
C SER A 106 19.48 -9.40 -7.08
N ASP A 107 18.64 -8.73 -6.30
CA ASP A 107 17.98 -9.30 -5.13
C ASP A 107 16.97 -10.39 -5.53
N PHE A 108 16.27 -10.16 -6.64
CA PHE A 108 15.40 -11.16 -7.28
C PHE A 108 16.19 -12.36 -7.77
N SER A 109 17.35 -12.13 -8.38
CA SER A 109 18.19 -13.22 -8.88
C SER A 109 18.69 -14.11 -7.75
N THR A 110 19.06 -13.50 -6.60
CA THR A 110 19.47 -14.23 -5.39
C THR A 110 18.31 -15.07 -4.86
N LEU A 111 17.13 -14.48 -4.63
CA LEU A 111 15.98 -15.21 -4.12
C LEU A 111 15.55 -16.32 -5.08
N LYS A 112 15.47 -16.05 -6.38
CA LYS A 112 15.12 -17.06 -7.40
C LYS A 112 16.12 -18.22 -7.44
N THR A 113 17.40 -17.95 -7.19
CA THR A 113 18.42 -19.00 -7.13
C THR A 113 18.21 -19.91 -5.92
N GLN A 114 17.91 -19.33 -4.75
CA GLN A 114 17.61 -20.11 -3.55
C GLN A 114 16.30 -20.91 -3.68
N VAL A 115 15.27 -20.29 -4.27
CA VAL A 115 13.99 -20.93 -4.63
C VAL A 115 14.23 -22.16 -5.51
N ARG A 116 15.02 -22.02 -6.57
CA ARG A 116 15.38 -23.13 -7.47
C ARG A 116 16.18 -24.21 -6.75
N ALA A 117 17.16 -23.84 -5.94
CA ALA A 117 17.95 -24.80 -5.17
C ALA A 117 17.05 -25.65 -4.27
N PHE A 118 16.03 -25.05 -3.66
CA PHE A 118 15.05 -25.77 -2.87
C PHE A 118 14.18 -26.69 -3.72
N GLU A 119 13.62 -26.21 -4.83
CA GLU A 119 12.78 -27.02 -5.74
C GLU A 119 13.56 -28.22 -6.31
N ASP A 120 14.82 -28.04 -6.66
CA ASP A 120 15.68 -29.12 -7.16
C ASP A 120 15.97 -30.14 -6.06
N GLN A 121 16.22 -29.67 -4.84
CA GLN A 121 16.37 -30.55 -3.68
C GLN A 121 15.07 -31.28 -3.33
N GLN A 122 13.90 -30.65 -3.49
CA GLN A 122 12.59 -31.31 -3.34
C GLN A 122 12.43 -32.44 -4.37
N LYS A 123 12.76 -32.19 -5.64
CA LYS A 123 12.71 -33.23 -6.69
C LYS A 123 13.62 -34.42 -6.34
N LEU A 124 14.84 -34.14 -5.87
CA LEU A 124 15.76 -35.19 -5.41
C LEU A 124 15.16 -35.98 -4.24
N THR A 125 14.58 -35.27 -3.27
CA THR A 125 13.94 -35.86 -2.09
C THR A 125 12.79 -36.79 -2.48
N ASN A 126 11.98 -36.42 -3.48
CA ASN A 126 10.87 -37.24 -3.97
C ASN A 126 11.32 -38.51 -4.73
N ASN A 127 12.59 -38.56 -5.15
CA ASN A 127 13.15 -39.67 -5.93
C ASN A 127 13.98 -40.66 -5.10
N VAL A 128 14.24 -40.37 -3.82
CA VAL A 128 15.02 -41.26 -2.95
C VAL A 128 14.12 -42.14 -2.08
N MET A 129 14.63 -43.30 -1.68
CA MET A 129 13.92 -44.17 -0.75
C MET A 129 13.76 -43.51 0.62
N ARG A 130 12.69 -43.86 1.34
CA ARG A 130 12.36 -43.32 2.68
C ARG A 130 13.52 -43.36 3.67
N LEU A 131 14.33 -44.42 3.64
CA LEU A 131 15.50 -44.61 4.53
C LEU A 131 16.67 -43.64 4.23
N ALA A 132 16.73 -43.08 3.02
CA ALA A 132 17.78 -42.15 2.59
C ALA A 132 17.35 -40.68 2.70
N LEU A 133 16.15 -40.39 3.25
CA LEU A 133 15.59 -39.03 3.30
C LEU A 133 16.23 -38.11 4.34
N ALA A 134 16.94 -38.65 5.34
CA ALA A 134 17.53 -37.84 6.41
C ALA A 134 18.48 -36.76 5.87
N GLN A 135 19.36 -37.12 4.94
CA GLN A 135 20.33 -36.19 4.37
C GLN A 135 19.67 -35.15 3.45
N PRO A 136 18.77 -35.52 2.51
CA PRO A 136 18.03 -34.54 1.72
C PRO A 136 17.19 -33.56 2.54
N ILE A 137 16.55 -34.01 3.64
CA ILE A 137 15.78 -33.13 4.52
C ILE A 137 16.69 -32.14 5.26
N SER A 138 17.87 -32.56 5.70
CA SER A 138 18.85 -31.66 6.31
C SER A 138 19.29 -30.56 5.34
N GLU A 139 19.48 -30.89 4.05
CA GLU A 139 19.78 -29.89 3.02
C GLU A 139 18.60 -28.94 2.79
N LEU A 140 17.36 -29.44 2.73
CA LEU A 140 16.17 -28.57 2.64
C LEU A 140 16.08 -27.60 3.83
N GLN A 141 16.36 -28.08 5.04
CA GLN A 141 16.39 -27.25 6.26
C GLN A 141 17.52 -26.22 6.22
N LYS A 142 18.66 -26.54 5.61
CA LYS A 142 19.76 -25.60 5.41
C LYS A 142 19.35 -24.50 4.43
N ILE A 143 18.82 -24.85 3.26
CA ILE A 143 18.36 -23.88 2.26
C ILE A 143 17.28 -22.97 2.85
N LYS A 144 16.32 -23.51 3.60
CA LYS A 144 15.31 -22.69 4.30
C LYS A 144 15.95 -21.69 5.25
N ARG A 145 16.93 -22.11 6.05
CA ARG A 145 17.65 -21.21 6.98
C ARG A 145 18.38 -20.10 6.25
N GLU A 146 18.99 -20.40 5.10
CA GLU A 146 19.64 -19.39 4.25
C GLU A 146 18.62 -18.38 3.72
N VAL A 147 17.46 -18.84 3.23
CA VAL A 147 16.34 -17.96 2.83
C VAL A 147 15.78 -17.15 3.99
N ASP A 148 15.82 -17.65 5.22
CA ASP A 148 15.38 -16.92 6.41
C ASP A 148 16.38 -15.86 6.91
N GLN A 149 17.65 -16.01 6.57
CA GLN A 149 18.70 -15.07 6.94
C GLN A 149 18.75 -13.87 6.00
N GLU A 150 18.40 -14.08 4.74
CA GLU A 150 18.29 -13.00 3.76
C GLU A 150 17.12 -12.07 4.09
N LYS A 151 17.36 -10.76 3.93
CA LYS A 151 16.34 -9.73 4.11
C LYS A 151 16.24 -8.91 2.85
N TYR A 152 15.04 -8.79 2.33
CA TYR A 152 14.73 -7.95 1.20
C TYR A 152 13.90 -6.74 1.64
N SER A 153 13.66 -5.82 0.71
CA SER A 153 12.77 -4.69 0.94
C SER A 153 11.39 -4.91 0.32
N ALA A 154 10.37 -4.25 0.89
CA ALA A 154 9.03 -4.15 0.34
C ALA A 154 8.42 -5.50 -0.12
N CYS A 155 7.92 -5.55 -1.35
CA CYS A 155 7.18 -6.69 -1.88
C CYS A 155 8.02 -7.96 -2.07
N LEU A 156 9.36 -7.84 -2.19
CA LEU A 156 10.22 -9.02 -2.33
C LEU A 156 10.34 -9.76 -1.00
N GLU A 157 10.34 -9.02 0.11
CA GLU A 157 10.32 -9.61 1.46
C GLU A 157 9.01 -10.35 1.71
N ALA A 158 7.87 -9.80 1.26
CA ALA A 158 6.59 -10.51 1.30
C ALA A 158 6.66 -11.84 0.55
N GLY A 159 7.27 -11.85 -0.64
CA GLY A 159 7.50 -13.06 -1.43
C GLY A 159 8.41 -14.08 -0.72
N ARG A 160 9.55 -13.62 -0.18
CA ARG A 160 10.49 -14.46 0.60
C ARG A 160 9.82 -15.09 1.81
N MET A 161 9.05 -14.32 2.57
CA MET A 161 8.31 -14.81 3.74
C MET A 161 7.31 -15.91 3.37
N LEU A 162 6.48 -15.68 2.33
CA LEU A 162 5.54 -16.69 1.84
C LEU A 162 6.26 -17.95 1.37
N TYR A 163 7.41 -17.79 0.72
CA TYR A 163 8.21 -18.92 0.27
C TYR A 163 8.82 -19.69 1.44
N SER A 164 9.33 -19.01 2.47
CA SER A 164 9.83 -19.66 3.70
C SER A 164 8.73 -20.45 4.42
N LEU A 165 7.51 -19.92 4.50
CA LEU A 165 6.35 -20.65 5.05
C LEU A 165 6.06 -21.93 4.24
N SER A 166 6.06 -21.82 2.91
CA SER A 166 5.93 -22.96 2.00
C SER A 166 7.02 -24.02 2.23
N MET A 167 8.29 -23.60 2.33
CA MET A 167 9.41 -24.48 2.63
C MET A 167 9.23 -25.19 3.98
N GLY A 168 8.78 -24.44 4.99
CA GLY A 168 8.49 -24.96 6.33
C GLY A 168 7.43 -26.06 6.31
N ALA A 169 6.31 -25.81 5.63
CA ALA A 169 5.23 -26.79 5.49
C ALA A 169 5.70 -28.06 4.76
N PHE A 170 6.54 -27.93 3.72
CA PHE A 170 7.12 -29.09 3.03
C PHE A 170 8.00 -29.93 3.97
N ILE A 171 8.92 -29.27 4.68
CA ILE A 171 9.85 -29.94 5.60
C ILE A 171 9.08 -30.61 6.73
N GLU A 172 8.07 -29.96 7.30
CA GLU A 172 7.20 -30.57 8.32
C GLU A 172 6.44 -31.78 7.76
N GLY A 173 5.94 -31.70 6.52
CA GLY A 173 5.31 -32.81 5.83
C GLY A 173 6.25 -34.01 5.70
N MET A 174 7.51 -33.77 5.33
CA MET A 174 8.55 -34.79 5.23
C MET A 174 8.90 -35.40 6.59
N LEU A 175 9.03 -34.59 7.64
CA LEU A 175 9.31 -35.08 8.99
C LEU A 175 8.16 -35.90 9.56
N THR A 176 6.92 -35.46 9.32
CA THR A 176 5.70 -36.21 9.70
C THR A 176 5.60 -37.52 8.91
N PHE A 177 5.95 -37.50 7.63
CA PHE A 177 6.04 -38.72 6.84
C PHE A 177 7.11 -39.68 7.39
N LEU A 178 8.22 -39.18 7.93
CA LEU A 178 9.26 -40.02 8.53
C LEU A 178 8.90 -40.57 9.91
N SER A 179 8.14 -39.85 10.74
CA SER A 179 7.79 -40.33 12.09
C SER A 179 6.97 -41.62 12.08
N ASN A 180 6.32 -41.95 10.95
CA ASN A 180 5.51 -43.17 10.78
C ASN A 180 4.35 -43.28 11.79
N ASP A 181 3.84 -42.12 12.23
CA ASP A 181 2.70 -42.05 13.13
C ASP A 181 1.43 -42.58 12.44
N LYS A 182 0.80 -43.58 13.05
CA LYS A 182 -0.43 -44.18 12.52
C LYS A 182 -1.54 -43.13 12.49
N GLY A 183 -2.13 -42.90 11.31
CA GLY A 183 -3.20 -41.91 11.12
C GLY A 183 -2.71 -40.49 10.78
N ALA A 184 -1.42 -40.30 10.49
CA ALA A 184 -0.88 -39.01 10.07
C ALA A 184 -1.08 -38.70 8.58
N ASP A 185 -1.68 -39.62 7.80
CA ASP A 185 -1.82 -39.48 6.34
C ASP A 185 -2.53 -38.18 5.94
N ASP A 186 -3.65 -37.85 6.58
CA ASP A 186 -4.38 -36.61 6.34
C ASP A 186 -3.53 -35.37 6.64
N LYS A 187 -2.74 -35.42 7.73
CA LYS A 187 -1.82 -34.33 8.11
C LYS A 187 -0.70 -34.16 7.08
N ILE A 188 -0.15 -35.27 6.58
CA ILE A 188 0.90 -35.26 5.55
C ILE A 188 0.36 -34.64 4.26
N THR A 189 -0.80 -35.10 3.79
CA THR A 189 -1.46 -34.54 2.60
C THR A 189 -1.76 -33.05 2.78
N TYR A 190 -2.26 -32.67 3.95
CA TYR A 190 -2.53 -31.27 4.30
C TYR A 190 -1.26 -30.42 4.23
N LEU A 191 -0.14 -30.85 4.84
CA LEU A 191 1.11 -30.10 4.86
C LEU A 191 1.71 -29.92 3.47
N PHE A 192 1.71 -30.96 2.63
CA PHE A 192 2.17 -30.84 1.24
C PHE A 192 1.26 -29.94 0.41
N THR A 193 -0.07 -30.03 0.60
CA THR A 193 -1.01 -29.14 -0.07
C THR A 193 -0.78 -27.69 0.34
N LYS A 194 -0.62 -27.44 1.64
CA LYS A 194 -0.30 -26.13 2.20
C LYS A 194 0.98 -25.56 1.59
N SER A 195 2.05 -26.35 1.54
CA SER A 195 3.30 -25.96 0.89
C SER A 195 3.10 -25.56 -0.57
N ILE A 196 2.41 -26.37 -1.37
CA ILE A 196 2.18 -26.10 -2.80
C ILE A 196 1.41 -24.80 -3.00
N VAL A 197 0.34 -24.59 -2.24
CA VAL A 197 -0.51 -23.38 -2.41
C VAL A 197 0.25 -22.13 -1.95
N GLN A 198 0.94 -22.19 -0.82
CA GLN A 198 1.77 -21.09 -0.34
C GLN A 198 2.92 -20.76 -1.30
N GLY A 199 3.57 -21.77 -1.89
CA GLY A 199 4.62 -21.59 -2.89
C GLY A 199 4.11 -20.95 -4.19
N LYS A 200 2.90 -21.30 -4.63
CA LYS A 200 2.25 -20.65 -5.78
C LYS A 200 1.98 -19.17 -5.51
N GLU A 201 1.46 -18.84 -4.33
CA GLU A 201 1.20 -17.45 -3.96
C GLU A 201 2.49 -16.65 -3.81
N ALA A 202 3.54 -17.25 -3.23
CA ALA A 202 4.86 -16.64 -3.15
C ALA A 202 5.42 -16.29 -4.54
N ASN A 203 5.37 -17.22 -5.49
CA ASN A 203 5.82 -16.99 -6.86
C ASN A 203 5.02 -15.89 -7.57
N LYS A 204 3.71 -15.84 -7.34
CA LYS A 204 2.85 -14.76 -7.86
C LYS A 204 3.30 -13.41 -7.31
N VAL A 205 3.50 -13.29 -5.99
CA VAL A 205 3.96 -12.05 -5.35
C VAL A 205 5.35 -11.63 -5.85
N ILE A 206 6.29 -12.56 -5.99
CA ILE A 206 7.64 -12.27 -6.50
C ILE A 206 7.57 -11.74 -7.94
N ASN A 207 6.81 -12.39 -8.83
CA ASN A 207 6.68 -11.96 -10.22
C ASN A 207 5.97 -10.62 -10.36
N GLU A 208 4.90 -10.39 -9.58
CA GLU A 208 4.25 -9.07 -9.52
C GLU A 208 5.20 -7.99 -9.00
N CYS A 209 6.00 -8.29 -7.98
CA CYS A 209 6.98 -7.37 -7.43
C CYS A 209 8.08 -7.02 -8.45
N GLU A 210 8.57 -8.00 -9.20
CA GLU A 210 9.59 -7.80 -10.25
C GLU A 210 9.05 -6.88 -11.36
N SER A 211 7.77 -7.04 -11.75
CA SER A 211 7.14 -6.23 -12.78
C SER A 211 6.98 -4.75 -12.41
N ARG A 212 7.08 -4.40 -11.12
CA ARG A 212 6.97 -3.02 -10.62
C ARG A 212 8.29 -2.27 -10.63
N ILE A 213 9.42 -2.93 -10.89
CA ILE A 213 10.72 -2.25 -10.91
C ILE A 213 10.88 -1.54 -12.26
N PRO A 214 11.14 -0.22 -12.27
CA PRO A 214 11.47 0.50 -13.49
C PRO A 214 12.76 -0.07 -14.12
N ASN A 215 12.75 -0.25 -15.43
CA ASN A 215 13.81 -0.95 -16.17
C ASN A 215 15.20 -0.35 -16.03
#